data_AF-A0A409V7B9-F1
#
_entry.id   AF-A0A409V7B9-F1
#
_cell.length_a   1.000
_cell.length_b   1.000
_cell.length_c   1.000
_cell.angle_alpha   90.00
_cell.angle_beta   90.00
_cell.angle_gamma   90.00
#
_symmetry.space_group_name_H-M   'P 1'
#
loop_
_entity.id
_entity.type
_entity.pdbx_description
1 polymer ?
#
loop_
_entity_poly.entity_id
_entity_poly.type
_entity_poly.pdbx_seq_one_letter_code
_entity_poly.pdbx_strand_id
1 'polypeptide(L)'
;MTEGNRVVVIAMDGSADADKALDFYSTNLYRENDDIVILHCVHHRSVYTYESIWAPTDPGAISIAFEEESRKGNEVCKAIEQKLKDHNVTARVIKLEGGDPGHTVVHKANDLNAAMIIMGSRGLGTIRRTLLGS
;
A
#
# COMPACT_ATOMS: atom_id res chain seq x y z
N MET A 1 -27.45 3.38 -19.34
CA MET A 1 -26.05 2.96 -19.18
C MET A 1 -26.02 2.23 -17.85
N THR A 2 -25.88 0.91 -17.84
CA THR A 2 -25.73 0.15 -16.59
C THR A 2 -24.39 0.55 -15.99
N GLU A 3 -24.38 1.22 -14.85
CA GLU A 3 -23.16 1.53 -14.12
C GLU A 3 -22.37 0.23 -13.93
N GLY A 4 -21.13 0.19 -14.42
CA GLY A 4 -20.23 -0.92 -14.14
C GLY A 4 -19.96 -1.04 -12.64
N ASN A 5 -19.49 -2.20 -12.19
CA ASN A 5 -19.05 -2.39 -10.81
C ASN A 5 -18.11 -1.26 -10.39
N ARG A 6 -18.32 -0.70 -9.20
CA ARG A 6 -17.43 0.35 -8.69
C ARG A 6 -16.14 -0.29 -8.22
N VAL A 7 -15.02 0.32 -8.59
CA VAL A 7 -13.69 -0.10 -8.11
C VAL A 7 -13.41 0.59 -6.78
N VAL A 8 -13.11 -0.19 -5.75
CA VAL A 8 -12.73 0.30 -4.41
C VAL A 8 -11.27 -0.04 -4.17
N VAL A 9 -10.46 1.01 -3.97
CA VAL A 9 -9.04 0.86 -3.64
C VAL A 9 -8.87 0.92 -2.13
N ILE A 10 -8.15 -0.04 -1.56
CA ILE A 10 -7.72 0.00 -0.16
C ILE A 10 -6.19 -0.01 -0.13
N ALA A 11 -5.59 1.07 0.37
CA ALA A 11 -4.13 1.16 0.52
C ALA A 11 -3.70 0.52 1.84
N MET A 12 -2.81 -0.48 1.77
CA MET A 12 -2.35 -1.23 2.93
C MET A 12 -0.83 -1.34 2.96
N ASP A 13 -0.23 -0.99 4.10
CA ASP A 13 1.22 -1.08 4.34
C ASP A 13 1.60 -2.19 5.33
N GLY A 14 0.63 -3.01 5.74
CA GLY A 14 0.79 -4.04 6.78
C GLY A 14 0.68 -3.51 8.22
N SER A 15 0.36 -2.23 8.41
CA SER A 15 0.12 -1.67 9.74
C SER A 15 -1.27 -2.00 10.30
N ALA A 16 -1.42 -1.91 11.62
CA ALA A 16 -2.70 -2.08 12.28
C ALA A 16 -3.76 -1.04 11.88
N ASP A 17 -3.34 0.16 11.43
CA ASP A 17 -4.28 1.17 10.95
C ASP A 17 -4.72 0.90 9.51
N ALA A 18 -3.86 0.27 8.68
CA ALA A 18 -4.28 -0.27 7.40
C ALA A 18 -5.27 -1.43 7.55
N ASP A 19 -5.10 -2.28 8.56
CA ASP A 19 -6.07 -3.35 8.88
C ASP A 19 -7.46 -2.78 9.19
N LYS A 20 -7.54 -1.76 10.04
CA LYS A 20 -8.81 -1.08 10.35
C LYS A 20 -9.48 -0.49 9.12
N ALA A 21 -8.73 -0.13 8.08
CA ALA A 21 -9.29 0.37 6.83
C ALA A 21 -10.04 -0.74 6.07
N LEU A 22 -9.50 -1.96 6.05
CA LEU A 22 -10.17 -3.14 5.51
C LEU A 22 -11.41 -3.50 6.34
N ASP A 23 -11.32 -3.44 7.68
CA ASP A 23 -12.45 -3.68 8.58
C ASP A 23 -13.58 -2.69 8.35
N PHE A 24 -13.22 -1.41 8.24
CA PHE A 24 -14.16 -0.33 8.00
C PHE A 24 -14.90 -0.52 6.69
N TYR A 25 -14.18 -0.86 5.61
CA TYR A 25 -14.79 -1.18 4.33
C TYR A 25 -15.78 -2.35 4.47
N SER A 26 -15.31 -3.47 5.02
CA SER A 26 -16.08 -4.72 5.13
C SER A 26 -17.37 -4.54 5.94
N THR A 27 -17.33 -3.68 6.97
CA THR A 27 -18.46 -3.46 7.88
C THR A 27 -19.43 -2.37 7.41
N ASN A 28 -18.92 -1.31 6.76
CA ASN A 28 -19.71 -0.09 6.55
C ASN A 28 -19.99 0.22 5.08
N LEU A 29 -19.12 -0.23 4.17
CA LEU A 29 -19.14 0.20 2.77
C LEU A 29 -19.33 -0.95 1.78
N TYR A 30 -19.09 -2.19 2.19
CA TYR A 30 -19.14 -3.37 1.33
C TYR A 30 -20.42 -3.45 0.50
N ARG A 31 -20.26 -3.76 -0.79
CA ARG A 31 -21.35 -4.18 -1.67
C ARG A 31 -20.91 -5.44 -2.42
N GLU A 32 -21.87 -6.30 -2.71
CA GLU A 32 -21.63 -7.59 -3.38
C GLU A 32 -20.93 -7.45 -4.74
N ASN A 33 -21.17 -6.35 -5.45
CA ASN A 33 -20.64 -6.08 -6.78
C ASN A 33 -19.45 -5.11 -6.78
N ASP A 34 -18.74 -4.95 -5.66
CA ASP A 34 -17.55 -4.09 -5.61
C ASP A 34 -16.33 -4.83 -6.17
N ASP A 35 -15.59 -4.16 -7.06
CA ASP A 35 -14.30 -4.63 -7.53
C ASP A 35 -13.21 -4.12 -6.58
N ILE A 36 -12.79 -4.96 -5.64
CA ILE A 36 -11.85 -4.56 -4.58
C ILE A 36 -10.41 -4.73 -5.04
N VAL A 37 -9.61 -3.68 -4.88
CA VAL A 37 -8.18 -3.67 -5.19
C VAL A 37 -7.39 -3.21 -3.96
N ILE A 38 -6.50 -4.07 -3.46
CA ILE A 38 -5.54 -3.70 -2.43
C ILE A 38 -4.27 -3.19 -3.09
N LEU A 39 -3.82 -2.00 -2.69
CA LEU A 39 -2.55 -1.43 -3.12
C LEU A 39 -1.55 -1.47 -1.96
N HIS A 40 -0.44 -2.19 -2.16
CA HIS A 40 0.68 -2.20 -1.23
C HIS A 40 1.89 -1.52 -1.86
N CYS A 41 2.33 -0.39 -1.29
CA CYS A 41 3.51 0.32 -1.78
C CYS A 41 4.76 -0.12 -1.02
N VAL A 42 5.74 -0.67 -1.73
CA VAL A 42 7.07 -0.94 -1.20
C VAL A 42 7.89 0.34 -1.31
N HIS A 43 8.08 1.01 -0.17
CA HIS A 43 8.89 2.21 -0.12
C HIS A 43 10.35 1.84 0.07
N HIS A 44 11.12 1.84 -1.03
CA HIS A 44 12.57 1.64 -1.00
C HIS A 44 13.27 2.86 -0.39
N ARG A 45 13.19 3.01 0.93
CA ARG A 45 13.83 4.15 1.62
C ARG A 45 15.36 4.13 1.47
N SER A 46 15.93 2.94 1.27
CA SER A 46 17.39 2.78 1.12
C SER A 46 17.92 3.50 -0.12
N VAL A 47 17.18 3.48 -1.23
CA VAL A 47 17.63 4.02 -2.53
C VAL A 47 17.80 5.53 -2.47
N TYR A 48 16.87 6.24 -1.83
CA TYR A 48 17.00 7.68 -1.65
C TYR A 48 18.18 8.05 -0.74
N THR A 49 18.50 7.22 0.27
CA THR A 49 19.74 7.38 1.05
C THR A 49 21.00 7.03 0.26
N TYR A 50 20.95 6.07 -0.66
CA TYR A 50 22.09 5.73 -1.52
C TYR A 50 22.35 6.79 -2.59
N GLU A 51 21.32 7.42 -3.15
CA GLU A 51 21.47 8.55 -4.09
C GLU A 51 21.96 9.83 -3.40
N SER A 52 21.69 10.01 -2.10
CA SER A 52 22.07 11.22 -1.36
C SER A 52 23.44 11.15 -0.69
N ILE A 53 24.13 10.01 -0.73
CA ILE A 53 25.52 9.88 -0.25
C ILE A 53 26.44 9.83 -1.48
N TRP A 54 27.36 10.77 -1.57
CA TRP A 54 28.49 10.86 -2.51
C TRP A 54 29.50 9.69 -2.38
N ALA A 55 29.03 8.45 -2.21
CA ALA A 55 29.86 7.25 -2.13
C ALA A 55 29.56 6.35 -3.34
N PRO A 56 30.60 5.83 -4.04
CA PRO A 56 30.39 4.80 -5.04
C PRO A 56 29.85 3.56 -4.33
N THR A 57 28.54 3.33 -4.46
CA THR A 57 27.90 2.17 -3.84
C THR A 57 28.10 1.01 -4.81
N ASP A 58 28.65 -0.09 -4.31
CA ASP A 58 28.83 -1.32 -5.07
C ASP A 58 27.48 -1.76 -5.69
N PRO A 59 27.40 -1.95 -7.03
CA PRO A 59 26.17 -2.39 -7.69
C PRO A 59 25.60 -3.70 -7.11
N GLY A 60 26.46 -4.59 -6.60
CA GLY A 60 26.06 -5.81 -5.90
C GLY A 60 25.30 -5.52 -4.61
N ALA A 61 25.84 -4.64 -3.76
CA ALA A 61 25.20 -4.21 -2.53
C ALA A 61 23.84 -3.52 -2.76
N ILE A 62 23.71 -2.70 -3.80
CA ILE A 62 22.42 -2.10 -4.19
C ILE A 62 21.41 -3.19 -4.53
N SER A 63 21.81 -4.15 -5.38
CA SER A 63 20.95 -5.24 -5.85
C SER A 63 20.41 -6.08 -4.69
N ILE A 64 21.29 -6.44 -3.73
CA ILE A 64 20.91 -7.18 -2.52
C ILE A 64 19.90 -6.40 -1.67
N ALA A 65 20.12 -5.09 -1.48
CA ALA A 65 19.20 -4.26 -0.71
C ALA A 65 17.81 -4.16 -1.38
N PHE A 66 17.75 -4.04 -2.70
CA PHE A 66 16.50 -4.07 -3.46
C PHE A 66 15.78 -5.42 -3.33
N GLU A 67 16.50 -6.53 -3.45
CA GLU A 67 15.92 -7.88 -3.30
C GLU A 67 15.36 -8.09 -1.89
N GLU A 68 16.07 -7.64 -0.85
CA GLU A 68 15.60 -7.77 0.52
C GLU A 68 14.31 -6.97 0.76
N GLU A 69 14.23 -5.73 0.27
CA GLU A 69 13.03 -4.91 0.37
C GLU A 69 11.87 -5.50 -0.43
N SER A 70 12.13 -6.02 -1.64
CA SER A 70 11.10 -6.69 -2.44
C SER A 70 10.60 -7.98 -1.74
N ARG A 71 11.49 -8.72 -1.07
CA ARG A 71 11.12 -9.88 -0.24
C ARG A 71 10.21 -9.48 0.92
N LYS A 72 10.55 -8.43 1.68
CA LYS A 72 9.70 -7.91 2.76
C LYS A 72 8.34 -7.47 2.24
N GLY A 73 8.30 -6.77 1.10
CA GLY A 73 7.05 -6.39 0.44
C GLY A 73 6.19 -7.60 0.07
N ASN A 74 6.81 -8.68 -0.42
CA ASN A 74 6.09 -9.93 -0.72
C ASN A 74 5.53 -10.60 0.55
N GLU A 75 6.23 -10.53 1.68
CA GLU A 75 5.74 -11.05 2.96
C GLU A 75 4.51 -10.26 3.45
N VAL A 76 4.52 -8.94 3.28
CA VAL A 76 3.35 -8.11 3.60
C VAL A 76 2.17 -8.43 2.67
N CYS A 77 2.39 -8.59 1.37
CA CYS A 77 1.34 -9.01 0.44
C CYS A 77 0.72 -10.35 0.86
N LYS A 78 1.52 -11.34 1.25
CA LYS A 78 1.01 -12.63 1.76
C LYS A 78 0.17 -12.48 3.02
N ALA A 79 0.60 -11.63 3.96
CA ALA A 79 -0.16 -11.34 5.17
C ALA A 79 -1.51 -10.67 4.85
N ILE A 80 -1.53 -9.73 3.90
CA ILE A 80 -2.75 -9.10 3.38
C ILE A 80 -3.68 -10.15 2.75
N GLU A 81 -3.15 -11.02 1.89
CA GLU A 81 -3.93 -12.09 1.27
C GLU A 81 -4.57 -13.02 2.31
N GLN A 82 -3.86 -13.34 3.40
CA GLN A 82 -4.42 -14.14 4.48
C GLN A 82 -5.56 -13.40 5.19
N LYS A 83 -5.38 -12.12 5.50
CA LYS A 83 -6.45 -11.29 6.10
C LYS A 83 -7.69 -11.21 5.20
N LEU A 84 -7.52 -11.04 3.89
CA LEU A 84 -8.64 -11.04 2.96
C LEU A 84 -9.45 -12.35 3.02
N LYS A 85 -8.77 -13.50 3.15
CA LYS A 85 -9.43 -14.80 3.35
C LYS A 85 -10.18 -14.86 4.66
N ASP A 86 -9.57 -14.39 5.75
CA ASP A 86 -10.20 -14.39 7.09
C ASP A 86 -11.46 -13.50 7.12
N HIS A 87 -11.49 -12.44 6.30
CA HIS A 87 -12.64 -11.54 6.12
C HIS A 87 -13.64 -12.03 5.05
N ASN A 88 -13.38 -13.15 4.37
CA ASN A 88 -14.15 -13.65 3.23
C ASN A 88 -14.34 -12.58 2.12
N VAL A 89 -13.31 -11.76 1.90
CA VAL A 89 -13.28 -10.69 0.90
C VAL A 89 -12.45 -11.14 -0.30
N THR A 90 -13.03 -11.08 -1.49
CA THR A 90 -12.29 -11.32 -2.75
C THR A 90 -11.73 -10.00 -3.27
N ALA A 91 -10.41 -9.87 -3.33
CA ALA A 91 -9.74 -8.67 -3.82
C ALA A 91 -8.49 -8.98 -4.64
N ARG A 92 -8.13 -8.10 -5.57
CA ARG A 92 -6.84 -8.13 -6.27
C ARG A 92 -5.79 -7.40 -5.45
N VAL A 93 -4.68 -8.05 -5.12
CA VAL A 93 -3.54 -7.40 -4.44
C VAL A 93 -2.52 -6.97 -5.48
N ILE A 94 -2.20 -5.67 -5.51
CA ILE A 94 -1.20 -5.08 -6.40
C ILE A 94 -0.07 -4.52 -5.55
N LYS A 95 1.13 -5.07 -5.75
CA LYS A 95 2.36 -4.52 -5.20
C LYS A 95 2.85 -3.40 -6.11
N LEU A 96 3.07 -2.22 -5.54
CA LEU A 96 3.59 -1.04 -6.21
C LEU A 96 5.03 -0.83 -5.73
N GLU A 97 5.96 -0.73 -6.65
CA GLU A 97 7.38 -0.54 -6.36
C GLU A 97 7.82 0.86 -6.80
N GLY A 98 8.57 1.55 -5.94
CA GLY A 98 9.15 2.86 -6.24
C GLY A 98 8.18 4.05 -6.11
N GLY A 99 8.77 5.25 -6.08
CA GLY A 99 8.05 6.53 -5.94
C GLY A 99 7.58 6.86 -4.53
N ASP A 100 6.93 8.02 -4.40
CA ASP A 100 6.23 8.41 -3.16
C ASP A 100 4.93 7.58 -3.02
N PRO A 101 4.66 6.94 -1.87
CA PRO A 101 3.51 6.04 -1.73
C PRO A 101 2.16 6.74 -1.97
N GLY A 102 2.03 8.00 -1.53
CA GLY A 102 0.81 8.76 -1.72
C GLY A 102 0.55 9.02 -3.20
N HIS A 103 1.57 9.50 -3.92
CA HIS A 103 1.48 9.73 -5.37
C HIS A 103 1.20 8.43 -6.13
N THR A 104 1.90 7.33 -5.83
CA THR A 104 1.72 6.06 -6.55
C THR A 104 0.33 5.48 -6.31
N VAL A 105 -0.22 5.58 -5.08
CA VAL A 105 -1.61 5.16 -4.79
C VAL A 105 -2.62 5.98 -5.58
N VAL A 106 -2.49 7.30 -5.58
CA VAL A 106 -3.43 8.19 -6.31
C VAL A 106 -3.36 7.94 -7.81
N HIS A 107 -2.15 7.83 -8.37
CA HIS A 107 -1.96 7.54 -9.79
C HIS A 107 -2.62 6.21 -10.16
N LYS A 108 -2.35 5.15 -9.39
CA LYS A 108 -2.93 3.83 -9.68
C LYS A 108 -4.44 3.80 -9.51
N ALA A 109 -4.97 4.50 -8.51
CA ALA A 109 -6.42 4.63 -8.33
C ALA A 109 -7.09 5.33 -9.52
N ASN A 110 -6.45 6.36 -10.08
CA ASN A 110 -6.94 7.02 -11.29
C ASN A 110 -6.92 6.08 -12.51
N ASP A 111 -5.83 5.34 -12.73
CA ASP A 111 -5.75 4.36 -13.83
C ASP A 111 -6.87 3.31 -13.76
N LEU A 112 -7.24 2.93 -12.53
CA LEU A 112 -8.30 1.96 -12.26
C LEU A 112 -9.71 2.58 -12.30
N ASN A 113 -9.83 3.90 -12.51
CA ASN A 113 -11.08 4.65 -12.36
C ASN A 113 -11.77 4.35 -11.03
N ALA A 114 -10.99 4.32 -9.94
CA ALA A 114 -11.48 4.00 -8.62
C ALA A 114 -12.55 5.01 -8.16
N ALA A 115 -13.67 4.50 -7.66
CA ALA A 115 -14.72 5.34 -7.10
C ALA A 115 -14.31 5.93 -5.75
N MET A 116 -13.40 5.25 -5.03
CA MET A 116 -12.86 5.73 -3.76
C MET A 116 -11.55 5.04 -3.37
N ILE A 117 -10.80 5.71 -2.51
CA ILE A 117 -9.60 5.19 -1.84
C ILE A 117 -9.90 5.14 -0.34
N ILE A 118 -9.61 4.01 0.28
CA ILE A 118 -9.73 3.78 1.72
C ILE A 118 -8.33 3.51 2.25
N MET A 119 -7.94 4.17 3.34
CA MET A 119 -6.62 4.02 3.95
C MET A 119 -6.67 4.30 5.44
N GLY A 120 -5.67 3.80 6.17
CA GLY A 120 -5.48 4.14 7.58
C GLY A 120 -5.14 5.63 7.76
N SER A 121 -5.65 6.24 8.83
CA SER A 121 -5.38 7.65 9.15
C SER A 121 -3.95 7.92 9.62
N ARG A 122 -3.24 6.88 10.06
CA ARG A 122 -1.84 6.90 10.44
C ARG A 122 -1.15 5.75 9.70
N GLY A 123 -0.16 6.07 8.89
CA GLY A 123 0.78 5.08 8.34
C GLY A 123 2.15 5.23 9.00
N LEU A 124 3.10 4.38 8.63
CA LEU A 124 4.49 4.43 9.14
C LEU A 124 5.21 5.79 8.90
N GLY A 125 4.68 6.65 8.03
CA GLY A 125 5.16 8.02 7.81
C GLY A 125 4.64 9.09 8.79
N THR A 126 3.58 8.80 9.56
CA THR A 126 2.85 9.81 10.37
C THR A 126 3.42 10.01 11.78
N ILE A 127 4.36 9.17 12.24
CA ILE A 127 5.03 9.34 13.55
C ILE A 127 5.85 10.65 13.63
N ARG A 128 5.96 11.43 12.55
CA ARG A 128 6.56 12.77 12.57
C ARG A 128 5.66 13.90 13.09
N ARG A 129 4.38 13.65 13.40
CA ARG A 129 3.46 14.69 13.96
C ARG A 129 3.43 14.79 15.49
N THR A 130 4.28 14.07 16.23
CA THR A 130 4.36 14.14 17.70
C THR A 130 5.62 14.85 18.23
N LEU A 131 6.21 15.79 17.48
CA LEU A 131 7.34 16.63 17.96
C LEU A 131 7.15 18.15 17.75
N LEU A 132 5.91 18.61 17.71
CA LEU A 132 5.53 20.02 17.95
C LEU A 132 4.16 19.93 18.64
N GLY A 133 4.07 19.91 19.98
CA GLY A 133 4.09 21.11 20.81
C GLY A 133 2.67 21.71 20.88
N SER A 134 2.10 21.84 22.09
CA SER A 134 0.83 22.55 22.34
C SER A 134 0.83 23.97 21.77
#